data_AF-A0A2H0D6U7-F1
#
_entry.id   AF-A0A2H0D6U7-F1
#
_cell.length_a   1.000
_cell.length_b   1.000
_cell.length_c   1.000
_cell.angle_alpha   90.00
_cell.angle_beta   90.00
_cell.angle_gamma   90.00
#
_symmetry.space_group_name_H-M   'P 1'
#
loop_
_entity.id
_entity.type
_entity.pdbx_description
1 polymer ?
#
loop_
_entity_poly.entity_id
_entity_poly.type
_entity_poly.pdbx_seq_one_letter_code
_entity_poly.pdbx_strand_id
1 'polypeptide(L)'
;MLVSQKLLLNLTKFLEWHVMISFKKLIRGKTGRYYLLLLYLAGVTGFVVGSLLFWGPIRWTVDYFQEEGASEETESFVIKVFIVIILLLAGAISFFISRRYWESEKKSKKWMIYVPTLFFVGVIFLWMNPQLTPGRGMRTENISLARISFVFGPYPSKEQIIQLKKENYTGIISLLHPAVVPFEPKLIYEEDAAAKEAGIEVIHAPMMPWVSQNISSLETIKKLLVEGKGKYYVHCYLGKDRVNVVRRIIESQNVAVDASHVSTYRTLNEINNFAEGPLFYLGKAVYLLPHPSEEECLGYLLSGYAKYVVSLIDNKNFENLEITKNDSALYSAYAMGFNHHPFDLVHFDYIKLNEILDSVNFLPKPLALLVKTTRAVETGMLVQAIKSTFAINRLKIENIFKPGKIERMYPNIFYGNVPDVQQRKELFLNGIQNLIFLSAKTNPAQIGNDSGIKTHFLKDNGKLDSLLFNGTWYLCGATLEQAAKRFSY
;
A
#
# COMPACT_ATOMS: atom_id res chain seq x y z
N MET A 1 -10.58 9.26 40.52
CA MET A 1 -10.41 8.33 39.38
C MET A 1 -11.34 7.11 39.47
N LEU A 2 -11.42 6.40 40.61
CA LEU A 2 -12.28 5.21 40.79
C LEU A 2 -13.80 5.43 40.63
N VAL A 3 -14.32 6.61 40.99
CA VAL A 3 -15.76 6.93 40.85
C VAL A 3 -16.19 7.07 39.38
N SER A 4 -15.29 7.52 38.50
CA SER A 4 -15.55 7.71 37.07
C SER A 4 -15.67 6.38 36.31
N GLN A 5 -14.83 5.39 36.64
CA GLN A 5 -14.90 4.06 36.03
C GLN A 5 -16.20 3.32 36.37
N LYS A 6 -16.69 3.44 37.61
CA LYS A 6 -17.95 2.80 38.03
C LYS A 6 -19.17 3.41 37.33
N LEU A 7 -19.14 4.71 37.05
CA LEU A 7 -20.19 5.42 36.33
C LEU A 7 -20.23 5.02 34.85
N LEU A 8 -19.05 4.92 34.20
CA LEU A 8 -18.92 4.41 32.83
C LEU A 8 -19.39 2.96 32.68
N LEU A 9 -19.06 2.11 33.65
CA LEU A 9 -19.51 0.70 33.66
C LEU A 9 -21.03 0.57 33.84
N ASN A 10 -21.64 1.47 34.62
CA ASN A 10 -23.10 1.48 34.79
C ASN A 10 -23.82 2.06 33.56
N LEU A 11 -23.22 3.07 32.91
CA LEU A 11 -23.78 3.67 31.70
C LEU A 11 -23.74 2.69 30.51
N THR A 12 -22.65 1.95 30.35
CA THR A 12 -22.52 0.89 29.34
C THR A 12 -23.54 -0.22 29.55
N LYS A 13 -23.67 -0.74 30.78
CA LYS A 13 -24.71 -1.74 31.12
C LYS A 13 -26.13 -1.23 30.91
N PHE A 14 -26.40 0.04 31.21
CA PHE A 14 -27.72 0.66 31.00
C PHE A 14 -28.04 0.80 29.51
N LEU A 15 -27.07 1.25 28.70
CA LEU A 15 -27.19 1.32 27.25
C LEU A 15 -27.38 -0.07 26.63
N GLU A 16 -26.59 -1.07 27.05
CA GLU A 16 -26.75 -2.46 26.62
C GLU A 16 -28.16 -2.98 26.92
N TRP A 17 -28.67 -2.73 28.13
CA TRP A 17 -30.00 -3.18 28.54
C TRP A 17 -31.13 -2.51 27.74
N HIS A 18 -31.05 -1.20 27.51
CA HIS A 18 -32.02 -0.46 26.71
C HIS A 18 -31.97 -0.81 25.21
N VAL A 19 -30.78 -1.00 24.66
CA VAL A 19 -30.59 -1.49 23.29
C VAL A 19 -31.18 -2.90 23.17
N MET A 20 -30.91 -3.80 24.12
CA MET A 20 -31.48 -5.16 24.13
C MET A 20 -33.01 -5.16 24.21
N ILE A 21 -33.63 -4.33 25.05
CA ILE A 21 -35.10 -4.28 25.18
C ILE A 21 -35.75 -3.71 23.93
N SER A 22 -35.19 -2.62 23.39
CA SER A 22 -35.68 -2.00 22.17
C SER A 22 -35.54 -2.94 20.97
N PHE A 23 -34.41 -3.66 20.90
CA PHE A 23 -34.16 -4.69 19.90
C PHE A 23 -35.14 -5.87 20.04
N LYS A 24 -35.38 -6.38 21.26
CA LYS A 24 -36.38 -7.44 21.50
C LYS A 24 -37.80 -7.01 21.09
N LYS A 25 -38.20 -5.77 21.38
CA LYS A 25 -39.51 -5.22 20.95
C LYS A 25 -39.60 -5.09 19.44
N LEU A 26 -38.55 -4.58 18.79
CA LEU A 26 -38.46 -4.48 17.34
C LEU A 26 -38.63 -5.85 16.68
N ILE A 27 -37.90 -6.86 17.17
CA ILE A 27 -37.90 -8.23 16.64
C ILE A 27 -39.25 -8.94 16.81
N ARG A 28 -40.00 -8.63 17.87
CA ARG A 28 -41.32 -9.25 18.10
C ARG A 28 -42.37 -8.76 17.10
N GLY A 29 -42.23 -7.55 16.56
CA GLY A 29 -43.14 -6.99 15.57
C GLY A 29 -43.04 -7.71 14.22
N LYS A 30 -44.17 -7.78 13.50
CA LYS A 30 -44.24 -8.27 12.11
C LYS A 30 -43.19 -7.57 11.23
N THR A 31 -43.09 -6.26 11.34
CA THR A 31 -42.13 -5.42 10.62
C THR A 31 -40.68 -5.74 10.96
N GLY A 32 -40.34 -5.99 12.22
CA GLY A 32 -38.96 -6.34 12.60
C GLY A 32 -38.53 -7.72 12.10
N ARG A 33 -39.45 -8.70 12.10
CA ARG A 33 -39.17 -10.01 11.49
C ARG A 33 -38.91 -9.91 9.99
N TYR A 34 -39.65 -9.04 9.29
CA TYR A 34 -39.41 -8.76 7.89
C TYR A 34 -37.99 -8.19 7.65
N TYR A 35 -37.60 -7.17 8.42
CA TYR A 35 -36.26 -6.57 8.27
C TYR A 35 -35.13 -7.54 8.65
N LEU A 36 -35.30 -8.36 9.69
CA LEU A 36 -34.34 -9.41 10.02
C LEU A 36 -34.17 -10.42 8.89
N LEU A 37 -35.28 -10.85 8.28
CA LEU A 37 -35.23 -11.76 7.14
C LEU A 37 -34.53 -11.10 5.95
N LEU A 38 -34.83 -9.83 5.68
CA LEU A 38 -34.19 -9.06 4.61
C LEU A 38 -32.68 -8.96 4.81
N LEU A 39 -32.23 -8.64 6.03
CA LEU A 39 -30.80 -8.55 6.37
C LEU A 39 -30.11 -9.91 6.28
N TYR A 40 -30.76 -10.98 6.78
CA TYR A 40 -30.25 -12.34 6.64
C TYR A 40 -30.07 -12.72 5.16
N LEU A 41 -31.10 -12.51 4.33
CA LEU A 41 -31.05 -12.81 2.91
C LEU A 41 -30.03 -11.92 2.18
N ALA A 42 -29.88 -10.65 2.57
CA ALA A 42 -28.89 -9.75 2.00
C ALA A 42 -27.46 -10.25 2.27
N GLY A 43 -27.17 -10.73 3.48
CA GLY A 43 -25.88 -11.34 3.79
C GLY A 43 -25.63 -12.63 3.01
N VAL A 44 -26.60 -13.55 3.00
CA VAL A 44 -26.52 -14.86 2.31
C VAL A 44 -26.35 -14.68 0.81
N THR A 45 -27.22 -13.91 0.18
CA THR A 45 -27.18 -13.67 -1.27
C THR A 45 -25.98 -12.81 -1.66
N GLY A 46 -25.63 -11.81 -0.85
CA GLY A 46 -24.43 -10.97 -1.06
C GLY A 46 -23.16 -11.80 -1.08
N PHE A 47 -23.01 -12.74 -0.15
CA PHE A 47 -21.86 -13.65 -0.11
C PHE A 47 -21.82 -14.59 -1.33
N VAL A 48 -22.96 -15.18 -1.72
CA VAL A 48 -23.06 -16.07 -2.89
C VAL A 48 -22.73 -15.33 -4.18
N VAL A 49 -23.40 -14.21 -4.44
CA VAL A 49 -23.21 -13.39 -5.65
C VAL A 49 -21.79 -12.83 -5.67
N GLY A 50 -21.31 -12.33 -4.54
CA GLY A 50 -19.94 -11.83 -4.39
C GLY A 50 -18.89 -12.89 -4.72
N SER A 51 -19.03 -14.11 -4.19
CA SER A 51 -18.08 -15.21 -4.48
C SER A 51 -18.11 -15.62 -5.95
N LEU A 52 -19.29 -15.73 -6.56
CA LEU A 52 -19.42 -16.09 -7.98
C LEU A 52 -18.82 -15.02 -8.89
N LEU A 53 -19.06 -13.75 -8.60
CA LEU A 53 -18.47 -12.64 -9.37
C LEU A 53 -16.96 -12.55 -9.16
N PHE A 54 -16.48 -12.81 -7.95
CA PHE A 54 -15.06 -12.83 -7.62
C PHE A 54 -14.30 -13.92 -8.39
N TRP A 55 -14.82 -15.15 -8.45
CA TRP A 55 -14.14 -16.26 -9.15
C TRP A 55 -14.18 -16.16 -10.67
N GLY A 56 -15.16 -15.47 -11.24
CA GLY A 56 -15.30 -15.32 -12.69
C GLY A 56 -15.07 -13.88 -13.13
N PRO A 57 -16.14 -13.09 -13.36
CA PRO A 57 -16.06 -11.78 -14.01
C PRO A 57 -15.02 -10.82 -13.45
N ILE A 58 -14.94 -10.65 -12.12
CA ILE A 58 -13.98 -9.71 -11.52
C ILE A 58 -12.57 -10.14 -11.87
N ARG A 59 -12.25 -11.42 -11.67
CA ARG A 59 -10.92 -11.94 -11.95
C ARG A 59 -10.57 -11.86 -13.43
N TRP A 60 -11.45 -12.30 -14.33
CA TRP A 60 -11.21 -12.22 -15.78
C TRP A 60 -10.99 -10.78 -16.23
N THR A 61 -11.72 -9.85 -15.64
CA THR A 61 -11.60 -8.43 -15.97
C THR A 61 -10.27 -7.86 -15.46
N VAL A 62 -9.88 -8.20 -14.23
CA VAL A 62 -8.58 -7.81 -13.67
C VAL A 62 -7.44 -8.39 -14.49
N ASP A 63 -7.47 -9.69 -14.78
CA ASP A 63 -6.45 -10.38 -15.59
C ASP A 63 -6.35 -9.72 -16.99
N TYR A 64 -7.48 -9.43 -17.64
CA TYR A 64 -7.53 -8.71 -18.92
C TYR A 64 -6.92 -7.30 -18.85
N PHE A 65 -7.26 -6.52 -17.83
CA PHE A 65 -6.72 -5.16 -17.68
C PHE A 65 -5.22 -5.17 -17.38
N GLN A 66 -4.73 -6.16 -16.64
CA GLN A 66 -3.31 -6.34 -16.38
C GLN A 66 -2.54 -6.72 -17.66
N GLU A 67 -3.10 -7.60 -18.50
CA GLU A 67 -2.51 -7.97 -19.79
C GLU A 67 -2.42 -6.78 -20.76
N GLU A 68 -3.44 -5.91 -20.77
CA GLU A 68 -3.46 -4.69 -21.59
C GLU A 68 -2.66 -3.52 -20.99
N GLY A 69 -2.05 -3.70 -19.81
CA GLY A 69 -1.29 -2.66 -19.13
C GLY A 69 -2.15 -1.43 -18.76
N ALA A 70 -3.44 -1.64 -18.48
CA ALA A 70 -4.37 -0.58 -18.15
C ALA A 70 -3.99 0.12 -16.83
N SER A 71 -4.41 1.38 -16.69
CA SER A 71 -4.16 2.12 -15.45
C SER A 71 -4.93 1.52 -14.28
N GLU A 72 -4.32 1.56 -13.11
CA GLU A 72 -4.93 1.13 -11.85
C GLU A 72 -6.24 1.84 -11.53
N GLU A 73 -6.37 3.12 -11.92
CA GLU A 73 -7.60 3.87 -11.71
C GLU A 73 -8.76 3.19 -12.42
N THR A 74 -8.49 2.63 -13.61
CA THR A 74 -9.45 1.86 -14.39
C THR A 74 -9.77 0.54 -13.69
N GLU A 75 -8.76 -0.21 -13.25
CA GLU A 75 -8.96 -1.48 -12.52
C GLU A 75 -9.77 -1.26 -11.23
N SER A 76 -9.36 -0.30 -10.40
CA SER A 76 -10.03 0.08 -9.16
C SER A 76 -11.46 0.57 -9.40
N PHE A 77 -11.67 1.40 -10.43
CA PHE A 77 -13.00 1.87 -10.82
C PHE A 77 -13.90 0.69 -11.21
N VAL A 78 -13.39 -0.24 -12.02
CA VAL A 78 -14.13 -1.43 -12.46
C VAL A 78 -14.48 -2.33 -11.27
N ILE A 79 -13.53 -2.58 -10.35
CA ILE A 79 -13.80 -3.33 -9.12
C ILE A 79 -14.90 -2.64 -8.28
N LYS A 80 -14.86 -1.31 -8.13
CA LYS A 80 -15.91 -0.55 -7.43
C LYS A 80 -17.26 -0.68 -8.12
N VAL A 81 -17.30 -0.64 -9.44
CA VAL A 81 -18.53 -0.89 -10.22
C VAL A 81 -19.07 -2.29 -9.94
N PHE A 82 -18.21 -3.32 -9.92
CA PHE A 82 -18.63 -4.67 -9.54
C PHE A 82 -19.16 -4.77 -8.10
N ILE A 83 -18.56 -4.07 -7.14
CA ILE A 83 -19.06 -4.01 -5.75
C ILE A 83 -20.46 -3.39 -5.72
N VAL A 84 -20.68 -2.28 -6.42
CA VAL A 84 -22.01 -1.65 -6.52
C VAL A 84 -23.02 -2.61 -7.17
N ILE A 85 -22.62 -3.30 -8.25
CA ILE A 85 -23.45 -4.32 -8.91
C ILE A 85 -23.80 -5.46 -7.92
N ILE A 86 -22.84 -5.96 -7.15
CA ILE A 86 -23.06 -6.99 -6.11
C ILE A 86 -24.09 -6.49 -5.10
N LEU A 87 -23.93 -5.28 -4.56
CA LEU A 87 -24.82 -4.71 -3.55
C LEU A 87 -26.25 -4.52 -4.10
N LEU A 88 -26.38 -4.03 -5.33
CA LEU A 88 -27.68 -3.85 -5.98
C LEU A 88 -28.36 -5.19 -6.29
N LEU A 89 -27.62 -6.16 -6.82
CA LEU A 89 -28.15 -7.50 -7.11
C LEU A 89 -28.55 -8.23 -5.83
N ALA A 90 -27.68 -8.27 -4.82
CA ALA A 90 -27.96 -8.90 -3.53
C ALA A 90 -29.16 -8.23 -2.84
N GLY A 91 -29.21 -6.89 -2.84
CA GLY A 91 -30.31 -6.12 -2.30
C GLY A 91 -31.63 -6.39 -3.03
N ALA A 92 -31.63 -6.38 -4.36
CA ALA A 92 -32.82 -6.62 -5.18
C ALA A 92 -33.35 -8.06 -5.01
N ILE A 93 -32.47 -9.07 -5.06
CA ILE A 93 -32.82 -10.47 -4.84
C ILE A 93 -33.40 -10.65 -3.44
N SER A 94 -32.73 -10.11 -2.42
CA SER A 94 -33.15 -10.22 -1.01
C SER A 94 -34.47 -9.53 -0.76
N PHE A 95 -34.68 -8.33 -1.33
CA PHE A 95 -35.94 -7.60 -1.24
C PHE A 95 -37.08 -8.39 -1.89
N PHE A 96 -36.85 -8.91 -3.11
CA PHE A 96 -37.86 -9.69 -3.82
C PHE A 96 -38.25 -10.97 -3.07
N ILE A 97 -37.28 -11.74 -2.59
CA ILE A 97 -37.53 -12.97 -1.82
C ILE A 97 -38.25 -12.63 -0.50
N SER A 98 -37.78 -11.62 0.24
CA SER A 98 -38.40 -11.22 1.51
C SER A 98 -39.84 -10.77 1.34
N ARG A 99 -40.10 -9.94 0.32
CA ARG A 99 -41.44 -9.44 -0.01
C ARG A 99 -42.36 -10.60 -0.39
N ARG A 100 -41.92 -11.48 -1.29
CA ARG A 100 -42.69 -12.67 -1.71
C ARG A 100 -42.95 -13.64 -0.56
N TYR A 101 -42.00 -13.81 0.35
CA TYR A 101 -42.18 -14.62 1.56
C TYR A 101 -43.28 -14.05 2.46
N TRP A 102 -43.29 -12.73 2.63
CA TRP A 102 -44.22 -12.04 3.52
C TRP A 102 -45.64 -11.95 2.96
N GLU A 103 -45.79 -11.69 1.66
CA GLU A 103 -47.08 -11.61 0.97
C GLU A 103 -47.74 -12.98 0.76
N SER A 104 -47.02 -14.09 0.94
CA SER A 104 -47.54 -15.42 0.65
C SER A 104 -48.14 -16.12 1.86
N GLU A 105 -49.43 -16.42 1.79
CA GLU A 105 -50.11 -17.34 2.72
C GLU A 105 -49.76 -18.82 2.44
N LYS A 106 -49.41 -19.15 1.19
CA LYS A 106 -49.09 -20.52 0.80
C LYS A 106 -47.75 -20.95 1.40
N LYS A 107 -47.76 -22.08 2.14
CA LYS A 107 -46.54 -22.70 2.71
C LYS A 107 -45.50 -23.05 1.63
N SER A 108 -45.92 -23.35 0.39
CA SER A 108 -45.01 -23.68 -0.70
C SER A 108 -44.06 -22.55 -1.10
N LYS A 109 -44.47 -21.27 -1.03
CA LYS A 109 -43.58 -20.15 -1.37
C LYS A 109 -42.55 -19.85 -0.27
N LYS A 110 -42.74 -20.39 0.94
CA LYS A 110 -41.77 -20.25 2.04
C LYS A 110 -40.46 -20.98 1.75
N TRP A 111 -40.48 -21.96 0.84
CA TRP A 111 -39.27 -22.67 0.42
C TRP A 111 -38.26 -21.79 -0.32
N MET A 112 -38.67 -20.61 -0.82
CA MET A 112 -37.78 -19.68 -1.51
C MET A 112 -36.62 -19.17 -0.65
N ILE A 113 -36.72 -19.20 0.68
CA ILE A 113 -35.60 -18.83 1.58
C ILE A 113 -34.52 -19.92 1.58
N TYR A 114 -34.90 -21.19 1.48
CA TYR A 114 -33.93 -22.28 1.57
C TYR A 114 -33.01 -22.37 0.35
N VAL A 115 -33.47 -21.90 -0.81
CA VAL A 115 -32.67 -21.90 -2.04
C VAL A 115 -31.39 -21.08 -1.90
N PRO A 116 -31.41 -19.77 -1.59
CA PRO A 116 -30.18 -18.99 -1.42
C PRO A 116 -29.34 -19.50 -0.23
N THR A 117 -29.97 -20.00 0.84
CA THR A 117 -29.24 -20.64 1.95
C THR A 117 -28.48 -21.89 1.50
N LEU A 118 -29.08 -22.72 0.65
CA LEU A 118 -28.42 -23.91 0.09
C LEU A 118 -27.23 -23.51 -0.81
N PHE A 119 -27.41 -22.50 -1.66
CA PHE A 119 -26.30 -21.96 -2.46
C PHE A 119 -25.19 -21.39 -1.57
N PHE A 120 -25.53 -20.68 -0.50
CA PHE A 120 -24.55 -20.17 0.46
C PHE A 120 -23.75 -21.28 1.14
N VAL A 121 -24.41 -22.35 1.57
CA VAL A 121 -23.72 -23.55 2.09
C VAL A 121 -22.81 -24.16 1.03
N GLY A 122 -23.27 -24.25 -0.22
CA GLY A 122 -22.45 -24.74 -1.34
C GLY A 122 -21.23 -23.85 -1.62
N VAL A 123 -21.37 -22.53 -1.56
CA VAL A 123 -20.25 -21.59 -1.75
C VAL A 123 -19.27 -21.66 -0.58
N ILE A 124 -19.76 -21.72 0.67
CA ILE A 124 -18.88 -21.97 1.83
C ILE A 124 -18.12 -23.28 1.66
N PHE A 125 -18.81 -24.34 1.22
CA PHE A 125 -18.15 -25.62 0.95
C PHE A 125 -17.04 -25.46 -0.10
N LEU A 126 -17.27 -24.72 -1.18
CA LEU A 126 -16.22 -24.45 -2.18
C LEU A 126 -15.04 -23.65 -1.61
N TRP A 127 -15.27 -22.63 -0.77
CA TRP A 127 -14.18 -21.93 -0.07
C TRP A 127 -13.44 -22.85 0.93
N MET A 128 -14.13 -23.78 1.57
CA MET A 128 -13.49 -24.77 2.46
C MET A 128 -12.75 -25.88 1.69
N ASN A 129 -12.86 -25.94 0.36
CA ASN A 129 -12.20 -26.91 -0.50
C ASN A 129 -11.50 -26.16 -1.64
N PRO A 130 -10.38 -25.44 -1.37
CA PRO A 130 -9.71 -24.59 -2.35
C PRO A 130 -9.29 -25.36 -3.61
N GLN A 131 -9.12 -26.69 -3.53
CA GLN A 131 -8.92 -27.52 -4.70
C GLN A 131 -10.06 -27.40 -5.74
N LEU A 132 -11.31 -27.14 -5.34
CA LEU A 132 -12.44 -27.04 -6.26
C LEU A 132 -12.61 -25.63 -6.82
N THR A 133 -11.87 -24.65 -6.33
CA THR A 133 -12.03 -23.25 -6.71
C THR A 133 -11.40 -22.95 -8.07
N PRO A 134 -12.14 -22.33 -9.02
CA PRO A 134 -11.60 -21.90 -10.31
C PRO A 134 -10.44 -20.91 -10.16
N GLY A 135 -9.40 -21.06 -10.99
CA GLY A 135 -8.27 -20.11 -11.05
C GLY A 135 -7.00 -20.53 -10.32
N ARG A 136 -6.68 -21.84 -10.32
CA ARG A 136 -5.40 -22.46 -9.92
C ARG A 136 -4.17 -22.02 -10.75
N GLY A 137 -4.28 -21.02 -11.60
CA GLY A 137 -3.25 -20.63 -12.58
C GLY A 137 -1.99 -19.98 -11.99
N MET A 138 -1.59 -20.30 -10.76
CA MET A 138 -0.28 -19.89 -10.28
C MET A 138 0.78 -20.77 -10.95
N ARG A 139 1.67 -20.15 -11.73
CA ARG A 139 2.84 -20.84 -12.27
C ARG A 139 3.66 -21.35 -11.10
N THR A 140 3.98 -22.63 -11.14
CA THR A 140 4.87 -23.26 -10.18
C THR A 140 6.27 -22.73 -10.43
N GLU A 141 6.78 -21.93 -9.50
CA GLU A 141 8.11 -21.33 -9.59
C GLU A 141 9.07 -22.05 -8.66
N ASN A 142 10.33 -22.19 -9.09
CA ASN A 142 11.36 -22.89 -8.33
C ASN A 142 12.53 -21.94 -8.07
N ILE A 143 12.91 -21.80 -6.81
CA ILE A 143 14.15 -21.14 -6.40
C ILE A 143 15.07 -22.20 -5.81
N SER A 144 16.18 -22.45 -6.50
CA SER A 144 17.20 -23.38 -6.01
C SER A 144 18.37 -22.62 -5.40
N LEU A 145 18.69 -22.92 -4.14
CA LEU A 145 19.93 -22.58 -3.48
C LEU A 145 20.87 -23.80 -3.54
N ALA A 146 22.16 -23.62 -3.21
CA ALA A 146 23.17 -24.66 -3.36
C ALA A 146 22.85 -26.02 -2.68
N ARG A 147 22.05 -26.02 -1.60
CA ARG A 147 21.69 -27.24 -0.82
C ARG A 147 20.19 -27.47 -0.63
N ILE A 148 19.37 -26.49 -0.99
CA ILE A 148 17.93 -26.47 -0.72
C ILE A 148 17.20 -25.84 -1.89
N SER A 149 16.07 -26.39 -2.32
CA SER A 149 15.25 -25.85 -3.39
C SER A 149 13.81 -25.66 -2.92
N PHE A 150 13.22 -24.51 -3.23
CA PHE A 150 11.85 -24.16 -2.85
C PHE A 150 10.99 -24.08 -4.10
N VAL A 151 9.82 -24.73 -4.04
CA VAL A 151 8.81 -24.69 -5.08
C VAL A 151 7.55 -24.07 -4.53
N PHE A 152 7.03 -23.04 -5.18
CA PHE A 152 5.88 -22.28 -4.71
C PHE A 152 4.61 -22.67 -5.45
N GLY A 153 3.48 -22.75 -4.72
CA GLY A 153 2.20 -23.01 -5.35
C GLY A 153 0.98 -22.88 -4.41
N PRO A 154 -0.21 -23.28 -4.89
CA PRO A 154 -1.43 -23.27 -4.09
C PRO A 154 -1.45 -24.38 -3.04
N TYR A 155 -2.46 -24.36 -2.16
CA TYR A 155 -2.71 -25.45 -1.21
C TYR A 155 -2.77 -26.83 -1.90
N PRO A 156 -1.96 -27.82 -1.48
CA PRO A 156 -1.89 -29.12 -2.12
C PRO A 156 -3.02 -30.06 -1.65
N SER A 157 -3.67 -30.76 -2.58
CA SER A 157 -4.58 -31.86 -2.24
C SER A 157 -3.82 -33.07 -1.69
N LYS A 158 -4.51 -34.02 -1.06
CA LYS A 158 -3.92 -35.27 -0.57
C LYS A 158 -3.14 -36.01 -1.67
N GLU A 159 -3.68 -36.09 -2.88
CA GLU A 159 -3.03 -36.74 -4.02
C GLU A 159 -1.76 -35.99 -4.44
N GLN A 160 -1.80 -34.66 -4.39
CA GLN A 160 -0.63 -33.82 -4.66
C GLN A 160 0.44 -34.00 -3.59
N ILE A 161 0.08 -34.11 -2.31
CA ILE A 161 1.03 -34.40 -1.21
C ILE A 161 1.74 -35.74 -1.44
N ILE A 162 1.00 -36.79 -1.81
CA ILE A 162 1.58 -38.09 -2.17
C ILE A 162 2.51 -37.95 -3.38
N GLN A 163 2.12 -37.16 -4.38
CA GLN A 163 2.94 -36.89 -5.56
C GLN A 163 4.22 -36.12 -5.22
N LEU A 164 4.16 -35.12 -4.34
CA LEU A 164 5.33 -34.40 -3.83
C LEU A 164 6.32 -35.36 -3.17
N LYS A 165 5.83 -36.33 -2.37
CA LYS A 165 6.73 -37.35 -1.81
C LYS A 165 7.41 -38.18 -2.89
N LYS A 166 6.67 -38.62 -3.91
CA LYS A 166 7.22 -39.38 -5.05
C LYS A 166 8.25 -38.58 -5.85
N GLU A 167 8.09 -37.26 -5.90
CA GLU A 167 9.03 -36.32 -6.52
C GLU A 167 10.22 -35.94 -5.61
N ASN A 168 10.41 -36.68 -4.52
CA ASN A 168 11.49 -36.51 -3.54
C ASN A 168 11.50 -35.14 -2.84
N TYR A 169 10.32 -34.56 -2.62
CA TYR A 169 10.22 -33.43 -1.69
C TYR A 169 10.51 -33.89 -0.27
N THR A 170 11.33 -33.11 0.42
CA THR A 170 11.73 -33.29 1.82
C THR A 170 10.59 -32.91 2.75
N GLY A 171 9.90 -31.81 2.47
CA GLY A 171 8.82 -31.31 3.31
C GLY A 171 7.92 -30.30 2.61
N ILE A 172 6.82 -29.99 3.27
CA ILE A 172 5.85 -28.96 2.89
C ILE A 172 5.95 -27.84 3.93
N ILE A 173 6.03 -26.59 3.47
CA ILE A 173 6.04 -25.40 4.31
C ILE A 173 4.67 -24.75 4.20
N SER A 174 3.89 -24.88 5.28
CA SER A 174 2.52 -24.39 5.35
C SER A 174 2.49 -23.01 5.99
N LEU A 175 2.04 -22.01 5.23
CA LEU A 175 1.85 -20.64 5.71
C LEU A 175 0.43 -20.38 6.23
N LEU A 176 -0.40 -21.42 6.34
CA LEU A 176 -1.75 -21.36 6.89
C LEU A 176 -1.71 -21.03 8.39
N HIS A 177 -2.68 -20.26 8.87
CA HIS A 177 -2.75 -19.79 10.24
C HIS A 177 -4.06 -20.21 10.93
N PRO A 178 -4.01 -20.80 12.14
CA PRO A 178 -5.18 -21.34 12.84
C PRO A 178 -6.21 -20.27 13.27
N ALA A 179 -5.83 -19.00 13.32
CA ALA A 179 -6.75 -17.90 13.61
C ALA A 179 -7.65 -17.50 12.41
N VAL A 180 -7.39 -17.99 11.19
CA VAL A 180 -8.18 -17.66 9.99
C VAL A 180 -9.41 -18.57 9.91
N VAL A 181 -10.29 -18.42 10.90
CA VAL A 181 -11.53 -19.20 11.06
C VAL A 181 -12.60 -18.71 10.07
N PRO A 182 -13.39 -19.60 9.45
CA PRO A 182 -13.38 -21.06 9.60
C PRO A 182 -12.55 -21.82 8.55
N PHE A 183 -11.77 -21.12 7.72
CA PHE A 183 -11.25 -21.69 6.49
C PHE A 183 -9.96 -22.50 6.70
N GLU A 184 -8.93 -21.90 7.30
CA GLU A 184 -7.59 -22.50 7.36
C GLU A 184 -7.44 -23.62 8.41
N PRO A 185 -8.10 -23.60 9.59
CA PRO A 185 -7.91 -24.65 10.60
C PRO A 185 -8.24 -26.07 10.12
N LYS A 186 -9.31 -26.21 9.33
CA LYS A 186 -9.68 -27.50 8.74
C LYS A 186 -8.62 -27.98 7.76
N LEU A 187 -8.09 -27.07 6.94
CA LEU A 187 -7.09 -27.39 5.93
C LEU A 187 -5.76 -27.81 6.58
N ILE A 188 -5.35 -27.15 7.67
CA ILE A 188 -4.17 -27.56 8.45
C ILE A 188 -4.31 -29.01 8.91
N TYR A 189 -5.47 -29.37 9.48
CA TYR A 189 -5.71 -30.74 9.94
C TYR A 189 -5.70 -31.77 8.79
N GLU A 190 -6.31 -31.44 7.66
CA GLU A 190 -6.34 -32.31 6.47
C GLU A 190 -4.94 -32.50 5.87
N GLU A 191 -4.14 -31.42 5.81
CA GLU A 191 -2.76 -31.43 5.37
C GLU A 191 -1.87 -32.31 6.27
N ASP A 192 -1.96 -32.14 7.59
CA ASP A 192 -1.18 -32.92 8.56
C ASP A 192 -1.48 -34.42 8.44
N ALA A 193 -2.76 -34.76 8.30
CA ALA A 193 -3.19 -36.15 8.12
C ALA A 193 -2.66 -36.74 6.81
N ALA A 194 -2.79 -36.01 5.69
CA ALA A 194 -2.33 -36.45 4.39
C ALA A 194 -0.80 -36.55 4.31
N ALA A 195 -0.07 -35.61 4.91
CA ALA A 195 1.38 -35.60 4.93
C ALA A 195 1.95 -36.73 5.78
N LYS A 196 1.33 -37.00 6.94
CA LYS A 196 1.66 -38.16 7.77
C LYS A 196 1.46 -39.48 7.02
N GLU A 197 0.35 -39.61 6.28
CA GLU A 197 0.08 -40.80 5.45
C GLU A 197 1.10 -40.95 4.31
N ALA A 198 1.48 -39.85 3.66
CA ALA A 198 2.49 -39.86 2.60
C ALA A 198 3.93 -40.00 3.12
N GLY A 199 4.18 -39.83 4.43
CA GLY A 199 5.51 -39.82 5.01
C GLY A 199 6.35 -38.61 4.58
N ILE A 200 5.71 -37.44 4.43
CA ILE A 200 6.37 -36.15 4.18
C ILE A 200 6.16 -35.25 5.40
N GLU A 201 7.18 -34.48 5.76
CA GLU A 201 7.12 -33.56 6.90
C GLU A 201 6.35 -32.28 6.55
N VAL A 202 5.50 -31.81 7.46
CA VAL A 202 4.89 -30.47 7.38
C VAL A 202 5.59 -29.55 8.37
N ILE A 203 6.12 -28.46 7.86
CA ILE A 203 6.73 -27.38 8.63
C ILE A 203 5.72 -26.25 8.67
N HIS A 204 5.09 -26.05 9.84
CA HIS A 204 4.16 -24.94 10.02
C HIS A 204 4.93 -23.64 10.29
N ALA A 205 4.76 -22.68 9.39
CA ALA A 205 5.23 -21.30 9.54
C ALA A 205 4.02 -20.36 9.37
N PRO A 206 3.07 -20.39 10.32
CA PRO A 206 1.75 -19.78 10.14
C PRO A 206 1.86 -18.26 9.97
N MET A 207 1.31 -17.71 8.90
CA MET A 207 1.35 -16.26 8.64
C MET A 207 -0.05 -15.68 8.56
N MET A 208 -0.26 -14.57 9.26
CA MET A 208 -1.45 -13.74 9.16
C MET A 208 -1.43 -12.93 7.85
N PRO A 209 -2.61 -12.51 7.32
CA PRO A 209 -2.68 -11.59 6.19
C PRO A 209 -2.27 -10.15 6.54
N TRP A 210 -1.79 -9.91 7.77
CA TRP A 210 -1.18 -8.67 8.26
C TRP A 210 0.20 -8.93 8.86
N VAL A 211 1.03 -7.89 9.02
CA VAL A 211 2.48 -8.03 9.23
C VAL A 211 2.92 -8.29 10.67
N SER A 212 2.18 -7.77 11.66
CA SER A 212 2.63 -7.66 13.05
C SER A 212 2.85 -9.00 13.78
N GLN A 213 2.28 -10.09 13.28
CA GLN A 213 2.28 -11.40 13.96
C GLN A 213 3.06 -12.50 13.23
N ASN A 214 3.91 -12.15 12.27
CA ASN A 214 4.59 -13.15 11.42
C ASN A 214 6.06 -13.40 11.78
N ILE A 215 6.64 -12.69 12.76
CA ILE A 215 8.08 -12.71 13.04
C ILE A 215 8.59 -14.13 13.34
N SER A 216 7.89 -14.88 14.19
CA SER A 216 8.26 -16.27 14.54
C SER A 216 8.24 -17.22 13.32
N SER A 217 7.31 -16.99 12.39
CA SER A 217 7.24 -17.74 11.14
C SER A 217 8.42 -17.42 10.24
N LEU A 218 8.83 -16.14 10.16
CA LEU A 218 10.04 -15.76 9.41
C LEU A 218 11.31 -16.37 10.01
N GLU A 219 11.41 -16.43 11.33
CA GLU A 219 12.54 -17.08 12.02
C GLU A 219 12.61 -18.57 11.69
N THR A 220 11.46 -19.25 11.65
CA THR A 220 11.35 -20.65 11.21
C THR A 220 11.88 -20.83 9.78
N ILE A 221 11.46 -19.96 8.84
CA ILE A 221 11.95 -19.98 7.45
C ILE A 221 13.45 -19.70 7.37
N LYS A 222 13.96 -18.71 8.10
CA LYS A 222 15.40 -18.37 8.13
C LYS A 222 16.23 -19.53 8.68
N LYS A 223 15.77 -20.17 9.75
CA LYS A 223 16.42 -21.36 10.30
C LYS A 223 16.49 -22.49 9.28
N LEU A 224 15.39 -22.72 8.56
CA LEU A 224 15.33 -23.72 7.49
C LEU A 224 16.29 -23.39 6.33
N LEU A 225 16.47 -22.12 5.99
CA LEU A 225 17.42 -21.69 4.96
C LEU A 225 18.88 -22.00 5.33
N VAL A 226 19.22 -21.95 6.63
CA VAL A 226 20.58 -22.20 7.12
C VAL A 226 20.84 -23.69 7.32
N GLU A 227 19.90 -24.40 7.94
CA GLU A 227 20.09 -25.77 8.41
C GLU A 227 19.52 -26.82 7.45
N GLY A 228 18.52 -26.44 6.66
CA GLY A 228 17.73 -27.33 5.82
C GLY A 228 18.48 -27.83 4.58
N LYS A 229 17.99 -28.95 4.03
CA LYS A 229 18.50 -29.59 2.82
C LYS A 229 17.37 -30.24 2.04
N GLY A 230 17.52 -30.30 0.72
CA GLY A 230 16.56 -30.98 -0.16
C GLY A 230 15.49 -30.05 -0.71
N LYS A 231 14.29 -30.58 -1.02
CA LYS A 231 13.29 -29.87 -1.83
C LYS A 231 12.01 -29.62 -1.03
N TYR A 232 11.60 -28.36 -0.90
CA TYR A 232 10.45 -27.96 -0.10
C TYR A 232 9.36 -27.35 -0.97
N TYR A 233 8.11 -27.70 -0.69
CA TYR A 233 6.93 -27.08 -1.33
C TYR A 233 6.35 -26.03 -0.39
N VAL A 234 6.29 -24.77 -0.82
CA VAL A 234 5.79 -23.65 -0.02
C VAL A 234 4.43 -23.23 -0.56
N HIS A 235 3.44 -23.12 0.32
CA HIS A 235 2.12 -22.64 -0.07
C HIS A 235 1.46 -21.81 1.03
N CYS A 236 0.46 -21.05 0.62
CA CYS A 236 -0.57 -20.52 1.52
C CYS A 236 -1.94 -20.93 0.97
N TYR A 237 -3.02 -20.27 1.42
CA TYR A 237 -4.36 -20.60 0.93
C TYR A 237 -4.49 -20.46 -0.60
N LEU A 238 -4.13 -19.30 -1.18
CA LEU A 238 -4.15 -19.06 -2.65
C LEU A 238 -2.76 -19.03 -3.30
N GLY A 239 -1.68 -19.13 -2.51
CA GLY A 239 -0.30 -19.08 -2.99
C GLY A 239 0.26 -17.69 -3.33
N LYS A 240 -0.46 -16.58 -3.10
CA LYS A 240 -0.03 -15.23 -3.54
C LYS A 240 0.79 -14.47 -2.47
N ASP A 241 0.12 -13.65 -1.66
CA ASP A 241 0.79 -12.59 -0.88
C ASP A 241 1.81 -13.14 0.14
N ARG A 242 1.38 -14.07 1.02
CA ARG A 242 2.26 -14.69 2.04
C ARG A 242 3.44 -15.47 1.42
N VAL A 243 3.20 -16.10 0.28
CA VAL A 243 4.22 -16.87 -0.44
C VAL A 243 5.27 -15.95 -1.05
N ASN A 244 4.86 -14.82 -1.65
CA ASN A 244 5.77 -13.82 -2.20
C ASN A 244 6.72 -13.26 -1.13
N VAL A 245 6.23 -13.12 0.11
CA VAL A 245 7.05 -12.67 1.23
C VAL A 245 8.14 -13.68 1.58
N VAL A 246 7.76 -14.96 1.70
CA VAL A 246 8.73 -16.03 1.92
C VAL A 246 9.73 -16.11 0.77
N ARG A 247 9.26 -15.99 -0.47
CA ARG A 247 10.10 -15.95 -1.68
C ARG A 247 11.17 -14.86 -1.57
N ARG A 248 10.77 -13.63 -1.27
CA ARG A 248 11.71 -12.50 -1.09
C ARG A 248 12.77 -12.78 -0.03
N ILE A 249 12.38 -13.36 1.10
CA ILE A 249 13.34 -13.71 2.17
C ILE A 249 14.36 -14.71 1.64
N ILE A 250 13.92 -15.72 0.89
CA ILE A 250 14.79 -16.73 0.27
C ILE A 250 15.73 -16.08 -0.75
N GLU A 251 15.22 -15.21 -1.62
CA GLU A 251 16.00 -14.47 -2.63
C GLU A 251 17.04 -13.56 -1.98
N SER A 252 16.70 -12.87 -0.89
CA SER A 252 17.62 -11.96 -0.19
C SER A 252 18.86 -12.64 0.38
N GLN A 253 18.77 -13.95 0.68
CA GLN A 253 19.89 -14.75 1.17
C GLN A 253 20.78 -15.28 0.03
N ASN A 254 20.31 -15.20 -1.22
CA ASN A 254 21.03 -15.70 -2.36
C ASN A 254 21.54 -14.55 -3.22
N VAL A 255 22.82 -14.24 -3.07
CA VAL A 255 23.52 -13.16 -3.77
C VAL A 255 23.53 -13.36 -5.31
N ALA A 256 23.17 -14.56 -5.80
CA ALA A 256 23.29 -14.97 -7.20
C ALA A 256 21.95 -15.29 -7.91
N VAL A 257 20.80 -14.82 -7.43
CA VAL A 257 19.53 -14.97 -8.17
C VAL A 257 19.38 -13.84 -9.17
N ASP A 258 19.36 -14.20 -10.45
CA ASP A 258 19.12 -13.28 -11.55
C ASP A 258 17.69 -12.69 -11.42
N ALA A 259 17.59 -11.36 -11.48
CA ALA A 259 16.34 -10.61 -11.24
C ALA A 259 15.28 -10.77 -12.35
N SER A 260 15.42 -11.77 -13.21
CA SER A 260 14.56 -12.04 -14.37
C SER A 260 13.32 -12.89 -14.06
N HIS A 261 13.12 -13.28 -12.80
CA HIS A 261 11.89 -13.99 -12.40
C HIS A 261 10.74 -12.99 -12.23
N VAL A 262 9.99 -12.80 -13.34
CA VAL A 262 8.75 -12.04 -13.39
C VAL A 262 7.66 -12.82 -12.64
N SER A 263 7.62 -12.66 -11.32
CA SER A 263 6.44 -13.04 -10.54
C SER A 263 5.43 -11.87 -10.54
N THR A 264 4.15 -12.20 -10.37
CA THR A 264 3.06 -11.23 -10.19
C THR A 264 3.15 -10.56 -8.81
N TYR A 265 4.25 -9.86 -8.55
CA TYR A 265 4.37 -9.00 -7.38
C TYR A 265 3.41 -7.82 -7.55
N ARG A 266 2.68 -7.44 -6.50
CA ARG A 266 2.00 -6.14 -6.52
C ARG A 266 3.05 -5.04 -6.52
N THR A 267 3.05 -4.21 -7.53
CA THR A 267 4.01 -3.11 -7.65
C THR A 267 3.43 -1.85 -7.02
N LEU A 268 4.31 -0.89 -6.68
CA LEU A 268 3.87 0.45 -6.28
C LEU A 268 3.32 1.27 -7.47
N ASN A 269 3.42 0.74 -8.69
CA ASN A 269 2.67 1.20 -9.88
C ASN A 269 1.33 0.46 -10.04
N GLU A 270 0.99 -0.38 -9.04
CA GLU A 270 -0.31 -0.99 -8.70
C GLU A 270 -1.31 -0.06 -7.99
N ILE A 271 -0.81 0.98 -7.30
CA ILE A 271 -1.62 1.87 -6.43
C ILE A 271 -1.29 3.37 -6.48
N ASN A 272 -2.36 4.18 -6.63
CA ASN A 272 -2.31 5.64 -6.54
C ASN A 272 -2.56 6.19 -5.14
N ASN A 273 -3.22 5.43 -4.26
CA ASN A 273 -3.54 5.85 -2.90
C ASN A 273 -3.40 4.69 -1.92
N PHE A 274 -2.89 5.03 -0.74
CA PHE A 274 -3.00 4.25 0.48
C PHE A 274 -4.16 4.79 1.33
N ALA A 275 -4.54 4.06 2.38
CA ALA A 275 -5.59 4.44 3.32
C ALA A 275 -5.38 5.85 3.90
N GLU A 276 -4.12 6.21 4.16
CA GLU A 276 -3.71 7.48 4.78
C GLU A 276 -3.35 8.58 3.75
N GLY A 277 -3.48 8.32 2.45
CA GLY A 277 -3.28 9.35 1.42
C GLY A 277 -2.63 8.90 0.11
N PRO A 278 -2.35 9.84 -0.79
CA PRO A 278 -1.86 9.55 -2.14
C PRO A 278 -0.40 9.08 -2.16
N LEU A 279 -0.11 8.17 -3.10
CA LEU A 279 1.24 7.80 -3.52
C LEU A 279 1.72 8.76 -4.62
N PHE A 280 2.99 9.16 -4.54
CA PHE A 280 3.62 10.02 -5.54
C PHE A 280 4.83 9.33 -6.15
N TYR A 281 4.79 9.11 -7.47
CA TYR A 281 5.99 8.76 -8.23
C TYR A 281 6.90 9.99 -8.39
N LEU A 282 8.14 9.87 -7.91
CA LEU A 282 9.14 10.93 -7.93
C LEU A 282 10.15 10.80 -9.07
N GLY A 283 10.09 9.70 -9.83
CA GLY A 283 11.05 9.37 -10.89
C GLY A 283 12.08 8.33 -10.46
N LYS A 284 12.75 7.69 -11.43
CA LYS A 284 13.81 6.68 -11.20
C LYS A 284 13.41 5.57 -10.22
N ALA A 285 12.17 5.09 -10.28
CA ALA A 285 11.63 4.09 -9.36
C ALA A 285 11.70 4.51 -7.87
N VAL A 286 11.54 5.81 -7.59
CA VAL A 286 11.39 6.36 -6.24
C VAL A 286 9.93 6.80 -6.03
N TYR A 287 9.35 6.34 -4.93
CA TYR A 287 7.96 6.57 -4.55
C TYR A 287 7.92 7.29 -3.21
N LEU A 288 7.12 8.34 -3.07
CA LEU A 288 6.76 8.90 -1.78
C LEU A 288 5.35 8.42 -1.43
N LEU A 289 5.19 7.80 -0.27
CA LEU A 289 3.90 7.30 0.19
C LEU A 289 3.65 7.71 1.65
N PRO A 290 2.37 7.84 2.06
CA PRO A 290 2.05 7.93 3.48
C PRO A 290 2.47 6.65 4.21
N HIS A 291 2.52 6.70 5.53
CA HIS A 291 2.77 5.50 6.34
C HIS A 291 1.63 4.47 6.08
N PRO A 292 1.96 3.26 5.60
CA PRO A 292 0.95 2.29 5.18
C PRO A 292 0.31 1.58 6.37
N SER A 293 -0.93 1.14 6.20
CA SER A 293 -1.53 0.15 7.12
C SER A 293 -0.80 -1.19 7.06
N GLU A 294 -1.05 -2.08 8.03
CA GLU A 294 -0.40 -3.40 8.06
C GLU A 294 -0.68 -4.24 6.81
N GLU A 295 -1.90 -4.20 6.29
CA GLU A 295 -2.28 -4.94 5.07
C GLU A 295 -1.59 -4.37 3.82
N GLU A 296 -1.52 -3.04 3.71
CA GLU A 296 -0.84 -2.36 2.60
C GLU A 296 0.67 -2.56 2.66
N CYS A 297 1.26 -2.56 3.86
CA CYS A 297 2.66 -2.87 4.07
C CYS A 297 2.98 -4.30 3.61
N LEU A 298 2.16 -5.29 4.00
CA LEU A 298 2.31 -6.67 3.51
C LEU A 298 2.15 -6.71 1.98
N GLY A 299 1.09 -6.12 1.44
CA GLY A 299 0.71 -6.22 0.03
C GLY A 299 1.68 -5.52 -0.93
N TYR A 300 2.14 -4.30 -0.63
CA TYR A 300 2.85 -3.46 -1.61
C TYR A 300 4.32 -3.25 -1.29
N LEU A 301 4.70 -3.29 -0.01
CA LEU A 301 6.10 -3.15 0.39
C LEU A 301 6.75 -4.53 0.52
N LEU A 302 6.29 -5.35 1.47
CA LEU A 302 6.95 -6.60 1.85
C LEU A 302 6.77 -7.72 0.82
N SER A 303 5.56 -7.89 0.29
CA SER A 303 5.27 -8.85 -0.79
C SER A 303 5.40 -8.22 -2.18
N GLY A 304 5.54 -6.89 -2.26
CA GLY A 304 5.56 -6.16 -3.52
C GLY A 304 6.94 -6.05 -4.15
N TYR A 305 7.19 -4.99 -4.94
CA TYR A 305 8.46 -4.81 -5.69
C TYR A 305 9.46 -3.85 -5.02
N ALA A 306 9.08 -3.13 -3.95
CA ALA A 306 9.99 -2.21 -3.26
C ALA A 306 11.20 -2.95 -2.68
N LYS A 307 12.42 -2.52 -2.99
CA LYS A 307 13.65 -3.15 -2.47
C LYS A 307 14.16 -2.49 -1.19
N TYR A 308 13.81 -1.22 -0.99
CA TYR A 308 14.34 -0.43 0.10
C TYR A 308 13.29 0.57 0.58
N VAL A 309 13.31 0.88 1.88
CA VAL A 309 12.40 1.83 2.52
C VAL A 309 13.21 2.89 3.26
N VAL A 310 12.84 4.15 3.10
CA VAL A 310 13.40 5.28 3.84
C VAL A 310 12.26 5.99 4.56
N SER A 311 12.30 5.99 5.88
CA SER A 311 11.29 6.68 6.69
C SER A 311 11.73 8.12 6.96
N LEU A 312 10.92 9.09 6.51
CA LEU A 312 11.06 10.52 6.77
C LEU A 312 10.20 11.00 7.94
N ILE A 313 9.59 10.08 8.68
CA ILE A 313 8.67 10.39 9.79
C ILE A 313 9.41 11.18 10.87
N ASP A 314 8.85 12.31 11.31
CA ASP A 314 9.45 13.10 12.38
C ASP A 314 9.40 12.35 13.72
N ASN A 315 10.51 12.30 14.47
CA ASN A 315 10.62 11.62 15.75
C ASN A 315 10.30 12.50 16.97
N LYS A 316 9.91 13.77 16.76
CA LYS A 316 9.52 14.67 17.87
C LYS A 316 8.27 14.21 18.61
N ASN A 317 7.35 13.50 17.94
CA ASN A 317 6.17 12.91 18.57
C ASN A 317 6.49 11.48 19.06
N PHE A 318 6.14 11.17 20.31
CA PHE A 318 6.31 9.84 20.90
C PHE A 318 5.64 8.72 20.06
N GLU A 319 4.45 8.96 19.52
CA GLU A 319 3.77 7.98 18.64
C GLU A 319 4.60 7.67 17.39
N ASN A 320 5.26 8.67 16.83
CA ASN A 320 6.08 8.49 15.63
C ASN A 320 7.39 7.76 15.95
N LEU A 321 7.93 7.96 17.15
CA LEU A 321 9.10 7.23 17.62
C LEU A 321 8.79 5.73 17.80
N GLU A 322 7.60 5.39 18.27
CA GLU A 322 7.16 3.99 18.37
C GLU A 322 6.98 3.37 16.97
N ILE A 323 6.33 4.08 16.05
CA ILE A 323 6.16 3.64 14.65
C ILE A 323 7.52 3.36 14.00
N THR A 324 8.47 4.27 14.10
CA THR A 324 9.79 4.14 13.44
C THR A 324 10.63 3.01 14.01
N LYS A 325 10.53 2.74 15.33
CA LYS A 325 11.16 1.56 15.96
C LYS A 325 10.53 0.27 15.46
N ASN A 326 9.20 0.22 15.40
CA ASN A 326 8.45 -0.94 14.94
C ASN A 326 8.75 -1.22 13.46
N ASP A 327 8.76 -0.18 12.62
CA ASP A 327 9.12 -0.25 11.20
C ASP A 327 10.54 -0.80 11.01
N SER A 328 11.53 -0.28 11.75
CA SER A 328 12.91 -0.75 11.67
C SER A 328 13.03 -2.24 11.99
N ALA A 329 12.41 -2.70 13.07
CA ALA A 329 12.37 -4.11 13.45
C ALA A 329 11.64 -4.95 12.38
N LEU A 330 10.52 -4.43 11.87
CA LEU A 330 9.70 -5.06 10.85
C LEU A 330 10.51 -5.26 9.56
N TYR A 331 10.96 -4.20 8.90
CA TYR A 331 11.65 -4.30 7.61
C TYR A 331 12.93 -5.15 7.71
N SER A 332 13.66 -5.06 8.83
CA SER A 332 14.81 -5.93 9.11
C SER A 332 14.40 -7.41 9.19
N ALA A 333 13.28 -7.72 9.85
CA ALA A 333 12.77 -9.09 9.94
C ALA A 333 12.45 -9.68 8.55
N TYR A 334 11.96 -8.86 7.62
CA TYR A 334 11.63 -9.25 6.24
C TYR A 334 12.79 -9.09 5.24
N ALA A 335 14.02 -8.89 5.72
CA ALA A 335 15.22 -8.70 4.89
C ALA A 335 15.10 -7.56 3.87
N MET A 336 14.36 -6.51 4.24
CA MET A 336 14.21 -5.29 3.45
C MET A 336 15.12 -4.21 4.03
N GLY A 337 15.86 -3.53 3.16
CA GLY A 337 16.69 -2.41 3.59
C GLY A 337 15.83 -1.27 4.14
N PHE A 338 16.21 -0.73 5.29
CA PHE A 338 15.49 0.35 5.96
C PHE A 338 16.46 1.38 6.53
N ASN A 339 16.24 2.65 6.19
CA ASN A 339 16.91 3.78 6.84
C ASN A 339 15.87 4.76 7.38
N HIS A 340 16.15 5.32 8.56
CA HIS A 340 15.32 6.35 9.15
C HIS A 340 16.04 7.70 9.13
N HIS A 341 15.43 8.68 8.48
CA HIS A 341 15.93 10.05 8.38
C HIS A 341 14.83 11.01 8.84
N PRO A 342 14.72 11.31 10.16
CA PRO A 342 13.61 12.09 10.68
C PRO A 342 13.59 13.48 10.03
N PHE A 343 12.46 13.83 9.42
CA PHE A 343 12.29 15.07 8.69
C PHE A 343 11.07 15.82 9.19
N ASP A 344 11.29 17.03 9.70
CA ASP A 344 10.21 17.90 10.18
C ASP A 344 9.57 18.62 8.98
N LEU A 345 8.36 18.19 8.63
CA LEU A 345 7.58 18.79 7.55
C LEU A 345 7.06 20.19 7.88
N VAL A 346 6.91 20.51 9.17
CA VAL A 346 6.43 21.82 9.64
C VAL A 346 7.55 22.85 9.55
N HIS A 347 8.75 22.48 10.00
CA HIS A 347 9.96 23.32 9.89
C HIS A 347 10.85 22.80 8.77
N PHE A 348 10.39 23.00 7.55
CA PHE A 348 11.01 22.45 6.34
C PHE A 348 12.48 22.88 6.18
N ASP A 349 13.42 21.99 6.50
CA ASP A 349 14.87 22.20 6.34
C ASP A 349 15.35 21.55 5.04
N TYR A 350 15.59 22.39 4.04
CA TYR A 350 15.97 21.88 2.73
C TYR A 350 17.40 21.34 2.65
N ILE A 351 18.35 21.90 3.41
CA ILE A 351 19.74 21.42 3.39
C ILE A 351 19.74 19.98 3.88
N LYS A 352 19.04 19.74 4.98
CA LYS A 352 18.82 18.40 5.52
C LYS A 352 18.09 17.49 4.51
N LEU A 353 17.05 17.98 3.83
CA LEU A 353 16.36 17.19 2.81
C LEU A 353 17.31 16.76 1.68
N ASN A 354 18.19 17.64 1.21
CA ASN A 354 19.17 17.30 0.19
C ASN A 354 20.18 16.27 0.66
N GLU A 355 20.69 16.40 1.88
CA GLU A 355 21.58 15.39 2.46
C GLU A 355 20.90 14.01 2.48
N ILE A 356 19.62 13.98 2.84
CA ILE A 356 18.81 12.76 2.80
C ILE A 356 18.66 12.26 1.36
N LEU A 357 18.29 13.13 0.41
CA LEU A 357 18.08 12.75 -1.00
C LEU A 357 19.37 12.29 -1.70
N ASP A 358 20.51 12.89 -1.36
CA ASP A 358 21.82 12.49 -1.83
C ASP A 358 22.17 11.08 -1.32
N SER A 359 21.87 10.77 -0.05
CA SER A 359 22.03 9.40 0.46
C SER A 359 21.06 8.40 -0.22
N VAL A 360 19.83 8.83 -0.50
CA VAL A 360 18.77 8.07 -1.17
C VAL A 360 19.12 7.70 -2.61
N ASN A 361 19.90 8.52 -3.32
CA ASN A 361 20.27 8.29 -4.72
C ASN A 361 21.06 6.99 -4.93
N PHE A 362 21.84 6.56 -3.93
CA PHE A 362 22.68 5.36 -4.00
C PHE A 362 21.99 4.10 -3.48
N LEU A 363 20.76 4.22 -2.96
CA LEU A 363 20.02 3.08 -2.42
C LEU A 363 19.38 2.22 -3.52
N PRO A 364 19.26 0.89 -3.32
CA PRO A 364 18.59 -0.02 -4.24
C PRO A 364 17.19 0.45 -4.62
N LYS A 365 16.85 0.36 -5.90
CA LYS A 365 15.53 0.70 -6.45
C LYS A 365 14.73 -0.56 -6.83
N PRO A 366 13.39 -0.54 -6.73
CA PRO A 366 12.55 0.59 -6.32
C PRO A 366 12.64 0.96 -4.83
N LEU A 367 12.54 2.25 -4.54
CA LEU A 367 12.65 2.82 -3.20
C LEU A 367 11.33 3.46 -2.77
N ALA A 368 10.90 3.13 -1.55
CA ALA A 368 9.75 3.72 -0.88
C ALA A 368 10.21 4.77 0.16
N LEU A 369 9.81 6.03 0.01
CA LEU A 369 9.97 7.10 0.99
C LEU A 369 8.67 7.19 1.82
N LEU A 370 8.72 6.88 3.11
CA LEU A 370 7.56 6.94 4.00
C LEU A 370 7.48 8.30 4.67
N VAL A 371 6.29 8.91 4.66
CA VAL A 371 5.99 10.12 5.44
C VAL A 371 4.73 9.92 6.27
N LYS A 372 4.69 10.52 7.45
CA LYS A 372 3.45 10.62 8.24
C LYS A 372 2.97 12.06 8.13
N THR A 373 2.03 12.31 7.24
CA THR A 373 1.46 13.64 7.03
C THR A 373 0.05 13.70 7.58
N THR A 374 -0.31 14.86 8.15
CA THR A 374 -1.70 15.15 8.53
C THR A 374 -2.35 16.15 7.55
N ARG A 375 -1.58 16.71 6.60
CA ARG A 375 -2.02 17.81 5.73
C ARG A 375 -1.48 17.65 4.31
N ALA A 376 -2.39 17.75 3.33
CA ALA A 376 -2.05 17.65 1.91
C ALA A 376 -1.03 18.71 1.44
N VAL A 377 -1.03 19.90 2.05
CA VAL A 377 -0.14 21.01 1.67
C VAL A 377 1.34 20.68 1.94
N GLU A 378 1.65 20.16 3.13
CA GLU A 378 3.01 19.81 3.55
C GLU A 378 3.60 18.71 2.66
N THR A 379 2.79 17.70 2.32
CA THR A 379 3.17 16.64 1.40
C THR A 379 3.40 17.17 0.00
N GLY A 380 2.54 18.07 -0.50
CA GLY A 380 2.73 18.71 -1.81
C GLY A 380 4.06 19.47 -1.89
N MET A 381 4.42 20.21 -0.84
CA MET A 381 5.70 20.91 -0.74
C MET A 381 6.88 19.95 -0.79
N LEU A 382 6.83 18.86 0.00
CA LEU A 382 7.87 17.85 -0.01
C LEU A 382 8.00 17.19 -1.39
N VAL A 383 6.89 16.79 -2.03
CA VAL A 383 6.89 16.19 -3.37
C VAL A 383 7.55 17.13 -4.37
N GLN A 384 7.20 18.42 -4.36
CA GLN A 384 7.78 19.40 -5.28
C GLN A 384 9.27 19.62 -5.03
N ALA A 385 9.69 19.69 -3.76
CA ALA A 385 11.09 19.82 -3.39
C ALA A 385 11.93 18.60 -3.78
N ILE A 386 11.39 17.40 -3.63
CA ILE A 386 12.07 16.17 -4.05
C ILE A 386 12.14 16.09 -5.58
N LYS A 387 11.03 16.35 -6.29
CA LYS A 387 11.01 16.36 -7.76
C LYS A 387 11.97 17.39 -8.36
N SER A 388 12.03 18.60 -7.77
CA SER A 388 12.97 19.63 -8.23
C SER A 388 14.41 19.21 -7.97
N THR A 389 14.71 18.57 -6.84
CA THR A 389 16.05 18.05 -6.55
C THR A 389 16.46 16.95 -7.55
N PHE A 390 15.54 16.07 -7.95
CA PHE A 390 15.81 15.07 -8.99
C PHE A 390 15.94 15.66 -10.40
N ALA A 391 15.24 16.76 -10.70
CA ALA A 391 15.23 17.39 -12.02
C ALA A 391 16.40 18.37 -12.23
N ILE A 392 16.83 19.06 -11.17
CA ILE A 392 17.87 20.09 -11.26
C ILE A 392 19.24 19.43 -11.26
N ASN A 393 19.92 19.49 -12.40
CA ASN A 393 21.33 19.14 -12.48
C ASN A 393 22.15 20.27 -11.83
N ARG A 394 22.46 20.11 -10.54
CA ARG A 394 23.18 21.08 -9.69
C ARG A 394 24.43 21.67 -10.36
N LEU A 395 25.20 20.83 -11.06
CA LEU A 395 26.42 21.22 -11.77
C LEU A 395 26.18 22.15 -12.96
N LYS A 396 24.98 22.18 -13.54
CA LYS A 396 24.70 23.04 -14.69
C LYS A 396 24.35 24.46 -14.28
N ILE A 397 23.60 24.67 -13.20
CA ILE A 397 23.20 26.02 -12.77
C ILE A 397 24.40 26.85 -12.30
N GLU A 398 25.32 26.24 -11.55
CA GLU A 398 26.54 26.91 -11.07
C GLU A 398 27.47 27.37 -12.22
N ASN A 399 27.37 26.75 -13.40
CA ASN A 399 28.17 27.08 -14.58
C ASN A 399 27.57 28.17 -15.50
N ILE A 400 26.27 28.50 -15.36
CA ILE A 400 25.57 29.48 -16.23
C ILE A 400 26.12 30.91 -16.03
N PHE A 401 26.69 31.19 -14.85
CA PHE A 401 27.17 32.52 -14.50
C PHE A 401 28.68 32.45 -14.26
N LYS A 402 29.46 33.20 -15.08
CA LYS A 402 30.85 33.57 -14.75
C LYS A 402 30.93 34.09 -13.31
N PRO A 403 32.05 33.93 -12.58
CA PRO A 403 32.10 33.97 -11.11
C PRO A 403 31.42 35.23 -10.54
N GLY A 404 30.16 35.02 -10.22
CA GLY A 404 29.21 35.94 -9.63
C GLY A 404 28.27 35.01 -8.88
N LYS A 405 28.30 35.10 -7.56
CA LYS A 405 27.67 34.16 -6.62
C LYS A 405 26.16 34.09 -6.87
N ILE A 406 25.72 33.17 -7.73
CA ILE A 406 24.40 32.60 -7.55
C ILE A 406 24.50 31.75 -6.30
N GLU A 407 23.75 32.16 -5.31
CA GLU A 407 23.62 31.42 -4.09
C GLU A 407 22.18 30.92 -4.03
N ARG A 408 22.03 29.69 -3.57
CA ARG A 408 20.72 29.08 -3.42
C ARG A 408 20.18 29.47 -2.05
N MET A 409 19.03 30.12 -2.01
CA MET A 409 18.37 30.48 -0.75
C MET A 409 17.45 29.35 -0.27
N TYR A 410 16.69 28.75 -1.19
CA TYR A 410 15.69 27.69 -0.93
C TYR A 410 15.67 26.65 -2.08
N PRO A 411 15.03 25.48 -1.92
CA PRO A 411 14.96 24.41 -2.93
C PRO A 411 14.61 24.88 -4.33
N ASN A 412 13.64 25.78 -4.36
CA ASN A 412 13.08 26.33 -5.55
C ASN A 412 13.36 27.83 -5.60
N ILE A 413 14.36 28.37 -4.88
CA ILE A 413 14.68 29.80 -4.89
C ILE A 413 16.19 30.00 -4.92
N PHE A 414 16.64 30.51 -6.04
CA PHE A 414 17.99 30.96 -6.27
C PHE A 414 18.02 32.48 -6.13
N TYR A 415 19.15 33.08 -5.83
CA TYR A 415 19.31 34.53 -5.93
C TYR A 415 20.66 34.87 -6.51
N GLY A 416 20.72 36.05 -7.11
CA GLY A 416 21.95 36.57 -7.64
C GLY A 416 21.70 37.85 -8.42
N ASN A 417 22.67 38.20 -9.25
CA ASN A 417 22.57 39.35 -10.13
C ASN A 417 21.40 39.20 -11.10
N VAL A 418 20.90 40.33 -11.58
CA VAL A 418 19.87 40.37 -12.63
C VAL A 418 20.40 39.63 -13.87
N PRO A 419 19.76 38.53 -14.30
CA PRO A 419 20.23 37.75 -15.43
C PRO A 419 19.98 38.50 -16.75
N ASP A 420 20.96 38.48 -17.66
CA ASP A 420 20.78 38.97 -19.03
C ASP A 420 19.86 38.05 -19.86
N VAL A 421 19.58 38.41 -21.12
CA VAL A 421 18.66 37.66 -21.99
C VAL A 421 19.10 36.20 -22.18
N GLN A 422 20.41 35.95 -22.32
CA GLN A 422 20.94 34.62 -22.55
C GLN A 422 20.91 33.80 -21.26
N GLN A 423 21.32 34.39 -20.15
CA GLN A 423 21.26 33.79 -18.81
C GLN A 423 19.83 33.43 -18.42
N ARG A 424 18.84 34.25 -18.78
CA ARG A 424 17.42 33.89 -18.58
C ARG A 424 17.02 32.65 -19.36
N LYS A 425 17.41 32.53 -20.63
CA LYS A 425 17.16 31.32 -21.41
C LYS A 425 17.84 30.09 -20.79
N GLU A 426 19.07 30.24 -20.31
CA GLU A 426 19.79 29.17 -19.65
C GLU A 426 19.17 28.78 -18.31
N LEU A 427 18.75 29.75 -17.48
CA LEU A 427 18.00 29.50 -16.24
C LEU A 427 16.71 28.71 -16.54
N PHE A 428 15.97 29.10 -17.59
CA PHE A 428 14.77 28.39 -18.03
C PHE A 428 15.07 26.95 -18.44
N LEU A 429 16.09 26.74 -19.26
CA LEU A 429 16.53 25.41 -19.70
C LEU A 429 17.01 24.53 -18.54
N ASN A 430 17.48 25.14 -17.45
CA ASN A 430 17.85 24.45 -16.21
C ASN A 430 16.70 24.40 -15.19
N GLY A 431 15.49 24.68 -15.65
CA GLY A 431 14.26 24.43 -14.92
C GLY A 431 13.86 25.54 -13.96
N ILE A 432 14.39 26.77 -14.07
CA ILE A 432 13.86 27.96 -13.37
C ILE A 432 12.64 28.51 -14.12
N GLN A 433 11.49 28.53 -13.45
CA GLN A 433 10.21 28.89 -14.07
C GLN A 433 9.75 30.32 -13.78
N ASN A 434 10.31 30.95 -12.75
CA ASN A 434 9.90 32.27 -12.29
C ASN A 434 11.11 33.16 -11.93
N LEU A 435 11.04 34.45 -12.26
CA LEU A 435 11.96 35.48 -11.79
C LEU A 435 11.21 36.45 -10.86
N ILE A 436 11.80 36.79 -9.72
CA ILE A 436 11.30 37.85 -8.84
C ILE A 436 12.33 38.95 -8.77
N PHE A 437 11.95 40.18 -9.13
CA PHE A 437 12.80 41.36 -8.97
C PHE A 437 12.49 42.04 -7.64
N LEU A 438 13.51 42.13 -6.75
CA LEU A 438 13.37 42.73 -5.42
C LEU A 438 13.64 44.25 -5.38
N SER A 439 14.08 44.85 -6.49
CA SER A 439 14.41 46.28 -6.55
C SER A 439 13.43 47.05 -7.45
N ALA A 440 12.82 48.09 -6.87
CA ALA A 440 11.94 49.04 -7.56
C ALA A 440 12.62 49.82 -8.70
N LYS A 441 13.96 49.77 -8.80
CA LYS A 441 14.72 50.47 -9.85
C LYS A 441 14.74 49.73 -11.19
N THR A 442 14.26 48.48 -11.25
CA THR A 442 14.28 47.70 -12.49
C THR A 442 13.04 48.04 -13.31
N ASN A 443 13.22 48.72 -14.45
CA ASN A 443 12.10 49.09 -15.32
C ASN A 443 11.51 47.83 -15.98
N PRO A 444 10.23 47.48 -15.76
CA PRO A 444 9.59 46.32 -16.37
C PRO A 444 9.70 46.31 -17.90
N ALA A 445 9.72 47.48 -18.53
CA ALA A 445 9.84 47.63 -19.99
C ALA A 445 11.18 47.14 -20.55
N GLN A 446 12.23 47.01 -19.72
CA GLN A 446 13.54 46.52 -20.14
C GLN A 446 13.66 44.99 -20.04
N ILE A 447 12.74 44.34 -19.35
CA ILE A 447 12.73 42.89 -19.18
C ILE A 447 11.79 42.32 -20.24
N GLY A 448 12.30 42.18 -21.46
CA GLY A 448 11.55 41.59 -22.58
C GLY A 448 11.01 40.19 -22.22
N ASN A 449 9.83 39.86 -22.73
CA ASN A 449 9.09 38.64 -22.42
C ASN A 449 9.68 37.36 -23.08
N ASP A 450 10.90 37.44 -23.59
CA ASP A 450 11.45 36.54 -24.63
C ASP A 450 12.00 35.20 -24.11
N SER A 451 11.80 34.87 -22.83
CA SER A 451 12.43 33.70 -22.19
C SER A 451 11.47 32.62 -21.70
N GLY A 452 10.14 32.83 -21.80
CA GLY A 452 9.15 31.89 -21.26
C GLY A 452 9.11 31.82 -19.72
N ILE A 453 10.04 32.49 -19.03
CA ILE A 453 10.04 32.62 -17.57
C ILE A 453 9.01 33.67 -17.14
N LYS A 454 8.16 33.32 -16.17
CA LYS A 454 7.22 34.27 -15.57
C LYS A 454 7.98 35.28 -14.72
N THR A 455 7.77 36.56 -15.00
CA THR A 455 8.45 37.64 -14.27
C THR A 455 7.50 38.30 -13.29
N HIS A 456 7.95 38.43 -12.05
CA HIS A 456 7.21 39.01 -10.94
C HIS A 456 8.00 40.20 -10.37
N PHE A 457 7.29 41.27 -10.05
CA PHE A 457 7.85 42.45 -9.40
C PHE A 457 7.25 42.58 -8.02
N LEU A 458 8.08 42.49 -6.98
CA LEU A 458 7.61 42.75 -5.63
C LEU A 458 7.56 44.27 -5.42
N LYS A 459 6.36 44.82 -5.21
CA LYS A 459 6.21 46.19 -4.67
C LYS A 459 6.55 46.15 -3.17
N ASP A 460 7.06 47.27 -2.64
CA ASP A 460 7.82 47.38 -1.40
C ASP A 460 7.22 46.73 -0.13
N ASN A 461 5.95 46.31 -0.11
CA ASN A 461 5.27 45.74 1.06
C ASN A 461 4.55 44.38 0.82
N GLY A 462 4.74 43.73 -0.33
CA GLY A 462 4.11 42.42 -0.59
C GLY A 462 4.75 41.28 0.21
N LYS A 463 3.97 40.50 0.96
CA LYS A 463 4.44 39.23 1.53
C LYS A 463 4.68 38.21 0.41
N LEU A 464 5.84 37.56 0.43
CA LEU A 464 6.26 36.58 -0.57
C LEU A 464 5.57 35.21 -0.42
N ASP A 465 4.99 34.96 0.76
CA ASP A 465 4.49 33.65 1.17
C ASP A 465 3.53 33.03 0.14
N SER A 466 2.64 33.82 -0.47
CA SER A 466 1.64 33.31 -1.43
C SER A 466 2.17 33.03 -2.84
N LEU A 467 3.31 33.60 -3.22
CA LEU A 467 3.82 33.50 -4.59
C LEU A 467 4.67 32.24 -4.78
N LEU A 468 5.33 31.75 -3.74
CA LEU A 468 6.39 30.73 -3.85
C LEU A 468 5.90 29.29 -4.00
N PHE A 469 4.58 29.09 -4.02
CA PHE A 469 3.97 27.76 -4.00
C PHE A 469 3.99 27.02 -5.34
N ASN A 470 4.37 27.66 -6.45
CA ASN A 470 4.37 27.04 -7.77
C ASN A 470 5.64 27.30 -8.58
N GLY A 471 6.56 26.33 -8.54
CA GLY A 471 7.73 26.28 -9.41
C GLY A 471 9.01 26.75 -8.73
N THR A 472 10.04 26.86 -9.55
CA THR A 472 11.41 27.32 -9.23
C THR A 472 11.54 28.80 -9.55
N TRP A 473 12.25 29.50 -8.69
CA TRP A 473 12.32 30.95 -8.58
C TRP A 473 13.76 31.39 -8.60
N TYR A 474 14.01 32.56 -9.16
CA TYR A 474 15.28 33.24 -9.05
C TYR A 474 15.03 34.69 -8.65
N LEU A 475 15.55 35.09 -7.50
CA LEU A 475 15.49 36.43 -6.93
C LEU A 475 16.59 37.29 -7.57
N CYS A 476 16.17 38.21 -8.42
CA CYS A 476 17.02 39.12 -9.16
C CYS A 476 17.41 40.33 -8.30
N GLY A 477 18.72 40.59 -8.21
CA GLY A 477 19.27 41.83 -7.66
C GLY A 477 19.24 41.92 -6.13
N ALA A 478 19.12 40.78 -5.44
CA ALA A 478 19.11 40.71 -3.99
C ALA A 478 20.50 40.36 -3.44
N THR A 479 20.91 41.03 -2.38
CA THR A 479 21.91 40.45 -1.46
C THR A 479 21.25 39.36 -0.62
N LEU A 480 22.02 38.39 -0.11
CA LEU A 480 21.51 37.35 0.80
C LEU A 480 20.74 37.97 1.98
N GLU A 481 21.24 39.07 2.54
CA GLU A 481 20.61 39.76 3.67
C GLU A 481 19.26 40.39 3.29
N GLN A 482 19.14 40.98 2.11
CA GLN A 482 17.88 41.54 1.60
C GLN A 482 16.87 40.44 1.28
N ALA A 483 17.33 39.33 0.71
CA ALA A 483 16.50 38.16 0.50
C ALA A 483 16.04 37.63 1.86
N ALA A 484 16.95 37.33 2.80
CA ALA A 484 16.63 36.81 4.13
C ALA A 484 15.62 37.67 4.89
N LYS A 485 15.77 39.00 4.93
CA LYS A 485 14.83 39.92 5.59
C LYS A 485 13.41 39.88 5.02
N ARG A 486 13.24 39.48 3.76
CA ARG A 486 11.92 39.36 3.11
C ARG A 486 11.26 38.00 3.34
N PHE A 487 12.02 37.02 3.82
CA PHE A 487 11.59 35.64 4.07
C PHE A 487 11.56 35.26 5.56
N SER A 488 12.24 36.03 6.42
CA SER A 488 12.21 35.86 7.87
C SER A 488 10.84 36.27 8.42
N TYR A 489 10.19 35.33 9.11
CA TYR A 489 9.06 35.54 10.01
C TYR A 489 9.44 36.43 11.19
#